data_AF-A0A9X9AVI0-F1
#
_entry.id   AF-A0A9X9AVI0-F1
#
_cell.length_a   1.000
_cell.length_b   1.000
_cell.length_c   1.000
_cell.angle_alpha   90.00
_cell.angle_beta   90.00
_cell.angle_gamma   90.00
#
_symmetry.space_group_name_H-M   'P 1'
#
loop_
_entity.id
_entity.type
_entity.pdbx_description
1 polymer ?
#
loop_
_entity_poly.entity_id
_entity_poly.type
_entity_poly.pdbx_seq_one_letter_code
_entity_poly.pdbx_strand_id
1 'polypeptide(L)'
;WGVKIEQTKDGKYYVAGLGLSMEDTPDGKISQFLVAADRIAYINPANGNETPGFVMQGDQIIMNEAFLKYLSAPTITSGGNPPAFSLTPDGKLTAKNADISGHINAVSGSFTGEINATSGKFSGVIEAREFVGDICGSKVMQGVSIRETNDERSTSTRYTDSATYQIGKTITVMANCERNGGSGAITVTININGQVKTAEV
;
A
#
# COMPACT_ATOMS: atom_id res chain seq x y z
N TRP A 1 46.30 -36.42 -4.58
CA TRP A 1 45.27 -35.67 -3.84
C TRP A 1 45.17 -36.29 -2.46
N GLY A 2 45.22 -35.50 -1.39
CA GLY A 2 45.20 -35.99 -0.02
C GLY A 2 44.11 -35.27 0.75
N VAL A 3 43.13 -36.01 1.25
CA VAL A 3 42.05 -35.45 2.05
C VAL A 3 42.47 -35.55 3.51
N LYS A 4 42.53 -34.41 4.21
CA LYS A 4 42.91 -34.34 5.62
C LYS A 4 41.66 -34.45 6.49
N ILE A 5 41.58 -35.51 7.28
CA ILE A 5 40.50 -35.74 8.24
C ILE A 5 40.87 -34.98 9.52
N GLU A 6 39.93 -34.18 10.02
CA GLU A 6 40.09 -33.49 11.31
C GLU A 6 38.93 -33.87 12.24
N GLN A 7 39.14 -33.67 13.54
CA GLN A 7 38.23 -34.12 14.60
C GLN A 7 37.69 -32.91 15.36
N THR A 8 36.37 -32.87 15.56
CA THR A 8 35.72 -31.87 16.43
C THR A 8 36.04 -32.13 17.90
N LYS A 9 35.83 -31.14 18.78
CA LYS A 9 36.07 -31.30 20.23
C LYS A 9 35.22 -32.40 20.89
N ASP A 10 34.05 -32.73 20.30
CA ASP A 10 33.17 -33.84 20.70
C ASP A 10 33.54 -35.18 20.03
N GLY A 11 34.68 -35.27 19.36
CA GLY A 11 35.26 -36.51 18.87
C GLY A 11 34.77 -36.97 17.48
N LYS A 12 33.97 -36.17 16.77
CA LYS A 12 33.46 -36.51 15.44
C LYS A 12 34.48 -36.18 14.35
N TYR A 13 34.80 -37.19 13.54
CA TYR A 13 35.64 -37.03 12.35
C TYR A 13 34.81 -36.40 11.23
N TYR A 14 35.36 -35.42 10.53
CA TYR A 14 34.76 -34.86 9.33
C TYR A 14 35.72 -35.02 8.16
N VAL A 15 35.22 -35.66 7.10
CA VAL A 15 35.65 -35.64 5.70
C VAL A 15 34.58 -36.43 4.96
N ALA A 16 33.92 -35.81 4.00
CA ALA A 16 32.94 -36.46 3.13
C ALA A 16 33.43 -36.33 1.68
N GLY A 17 33.24 -37.38 0.88
CA GLY A 17 33.86 -37.55 -0.45
C GLY A 17 33.89 -36.27 -1.29
N LEU A 18 35.10 -35.92 -1.76
CA LEU A 18 35.38 -34.71 -2.52
C LEU A 18 35.64 -35.09 -3.98
N GLY A 19 34.76 -34.68 -4.89
CA GLY A 19 34.93 -34.85 -6.33
C GLY A 19 35.09 -33.50 -7.04
N LEU A 20 36.19 -33.33 -7.77
CA LEU A 20 36.39 -32.23 -8.72
C LEU A 20 36.36 -32.80 -10.13
N SER A 21 35.45 -32.34 -10.97
CA SER A 21 35.33 -32.80 -12.35
C SER A 21 35.05 -31.63 -13.31
N MET A 22 35.32 -31.85 -14.59
CA MET A 22 34.95 -30.94 -15.67
C MET A 22 33.92 -31.64 -16.55
N GLU A 23 32.78 -31.01 -16.78
CA GLU A 23 31.75 -31.50 -17.68
C GLU A 23 31.76 -30.70 -18.98
N ASP A 24 31.69 -31.38 -20.12
CA ASP A 24 31.57 -30.75 -21.43
C ASP A 24 30.09 -30.54 -21.74
N THR A 25 29.67 -29.27 -21.85
CA THR A 25 28.31 -28.89 -22.28
C THR A 25 28.34 -28.23 -23.65
N PRO A 26 27.21 -28.18 -24.39
CA PRO A 26 27.13 -27.49 -25.69
C PRO A 26 27.57 -26.01 -25.65
N ASP A 27 27.45 -25.36 -24.49
CA ASP A 27 27.83 -23.96 -24.25
C ASP A 27 29.26 -23.79 -23.70
N GLY A 28 29.99 -24.90 -23.53
CA GLY A 28 31.40 -24.93 -23.07
C GLY A 28 31.67 -25.88 -21.90
N LYS A 29 32.90 -25.84 -21.40
CA LYS A 29 33.33 -26.63 -20.23
C LYS A 29 32.83 -26.00 -18.93
N ILE A 30 32.13 -26.77 -18.11
CA ILE A 30 31.69 -26.37 -16.77
C ILE A 30 32.52 -27.14 -15.75
N SER A 31 33.29 -26.41 -14.91
CA SER A 31 33.92 -27.01 -13.74
C SER A 31 32.90 -27.16 -12.62
N GLN A 32 32.87 -28.31 -11.97
CA GLN A 32 31.95 -28.57 -10.86
C GLN A 32 32.64 -29.15 -9.62
N PHE A 33 32.07 -28.80 -8.46
CA PHE A 33 32.42 -29.35 -7.16
C PHE A 33 31.21 -30.14 -6.64
N LEU A 34 31.34 -31.47 -6.58
CA LEU A 34 30.27 -32.38 -6.15
C LEU A 34 30.66 -33.01 -4.80
N VAL A 35 29.71 -33.01 -3.87
CA VAL A 35 29.87 -33.59 -2.52
C VAL A 35 28.73 -34.55 -2.26
N ALA A 36 29.05 -35.82 -2.01
CA ALA A 36 28.09 -36.83 -1.56
C ALA A 36 28.22 -36.99 -0.04
N ALA A 37 27.32 -36.36 0.71
CA ALA A 37 27.33 -36.36 2.17
C ALA A 37 25.92 -36.19 2.74
N ASP A 38 25.64 -36.82 3.88
CA ASP A 38 24.37 -36.62 4.61
C ASP A 38 24.26 -35.20 5.21
N ARG A 39 25.40 -34.56 5.51
CA ARG A 39 25.47 -33.24 6.13
C ARG A 39 26.73 -32.49 5.71
N ILE A 40 26.57 -31.25 5.27
CA ILE A 40 27.66 -30.31 5.03
C ILE A 40 27.48 -29.14 6.01
N ALA A 41 28.51 -28.81 6.79
CA ALA A 41 28.42 -27.73 7.78
C ALA A 41 29.68 -26.86 7.80
N TYR A 42 29.50 -25.54 7.90
CA TYR A 42 30.60 -24.62 8.21
C TYR A 42 30.75 -24.51 9.73
N ILE A 43 31.87 -25.03 10.22
CA ILE A 43 32.17 -25.14 11.65
C ILE A 43 33.37 -24.26 11.98
N ASN A 44 33.27 -23.47 13.06
CA ASN A 44 34.40 -22.71 13.59
C ASN A 44 34.92 -23.36 14.89
N PRO A 45 36.06 -24.07 14.89
CA PRO A 45 36.60 -24.74 16.08
C PRO A 45 36.78 -23.85 17.32
N ALA A 46 36.95 -22.54 17.10
CA ALA A 46 37.13 -21.57 18.17
C ALA A 46 35.85 -21.35 19.00
N ASN A 47 34.66 -21.57 18.43
CA ASN A 47 33.38 -21.40 19.12
C ASN A 47 32.83 -22.69 19.75
N GLY A 48 33.64 -23.75 19.83
CA GLY A 48 33.21 -25.02 20.39
C GLY A 48 32.34 -25.89 19.48
N ASN A 49 32.13 -25.48 18.22
CA ASN A 49 31.29 -26.17 17.23
C ASN A 49 29.79 -26.21 17.57
N GLU A 50 29.33 -25.36 18.49
CA GLU A 50 27.98 -25.44 19.05
C GLU A 50 26.91 -24.87 18.11
N THR A 51 27.28 -23.90 17.26
CA THR A 51 26.39 -23.29 16.26
C THR A 51 27.12 -23.16 14.93
N PRO A 52 26.97 -24.14 14.02
CA PRO A 52 27.49 -24.00 12.66
C PRO A 52 26.78 -22.82 11.98
N GLY A 53 27.54 -21.95 11.30
CA GLY A 53 26.95 -20.78 10.61
C GLY A 53 26.11 -21.16 9.37
N PHE A 54 26.38 -22.34 8.83
CA PHE A 54 25.72 -22.92 7.66
C PHE A 54 25.62 -24.43 7.85
N VAL A 55 24.45 -25.02 7.61
CA VAL A 55 24.25 -26.47 7.54
C VAL A 55 23.37 -26.80 6.34
N MET A 56 23.85 -27.66 5.45
CA MET A 56 23.02 -28.36 4.47
C MET A 56 22.79 -29.78 4.98
N GLN A 57 21.53 -30.17 5.12
CA GLN A 57 21.12 -31.50 5.57
C GLN A 57 19.78 -31.87 4.95
N GLY A 58 19.72 -33.04 4.28
CA GLY A 58 18.58 -33.37 3.43
C GLY A 58 18.37 -32.29 2.36
N ASP A 59 17.13 -31.84 2.20
CA ASP A 59 16.74 -30.81 1.22
C ASP A 59 16.73 -29.39 1.80
N GLN A 60 17.32 -29.18 2.98
CA GLN A 60 17.28 -27.89 3.67
C GLN A 60 18.68 -27.30 3.83
N ILE A 61 18.72 -25.97 3.73
CA ILE A 61 19.84 -25.14 4.14
C ILE A 61 19.39 -24.34 5.36
N ILE A 62 20.14 -24.47 6.45
CA ILE A 62 19.89 -23.80 7.73
C ILE A 62 21.04 -22.83 7.98
N MET A 63 20.69 -21.57 8.24
CA MET A 63 21.64 -20.51 8.58
C MET A 63 21.09 -19.71 9.75
N ASN A 64 21.97 -19.20 10.61
CA ASN A 64 21.57 -18.29 11.69
C ASN A 64 21.31 -16.88 11.16
N GLU A 65 22.17 -16.40 10.27
CA GLU A 65 22.11 -15.07 9.68
C GLU A 65 22.59 -15.13 8.22
N ALA A 66 22.00 -14.31 7.35
CA ALA A 66 22.39 -14.20 5.94
C ALA A 66 22.36 -12.74 5.47
N PHE A 67 23.45 -12.28 4.86
CA PHE A 67 23.51 -11.01 4.14
C PHE A 67 23.48 -11.30 2.63
N LEU A 68 22.38 -10.96 1.97
CA LEU A 68 22.15 -11.26 0.56
C LEU A 68 22.06 -9.96 -0.22
N LYS A 69 22.69 -9.92 -1.41
CA LYS A 69 22.49 -8.80 -2.34
C LYS A 69 21.06 -8.81 -2.91
N TYR A 70 20.59 -10.00 -3.31
CA TYR A 70 19.22 -10.23 -3.81
C TYR A 70 18.75 -11.61 -3.33
N LEU A 71 17.46 -11.74 -3.03
CA LEU A 71 16.78 -13.01 -2.76
C LEU A 71 15.74 -13.25 -3.86
N SER A 72 15.89 -14.35 -4.60
CA SER A 72 14.87 -14.84 -5.52
C SER A 72 14.25 -16.10 -4.92
N ALA A 73 12.98 -16.03 -4.55
CA ALA A 73 12.26 -17.14 -3.92
C ALA A 73 10.80 -17.13 -4.40
N PRO A 74 10.23 -18.31 -4.75
CA PRO A 74 8.81 -18.41 -5.10
C PRO A 74 7.91 -18.18 -3.88
N THR A 75 8.39 -18.51 -2.68
CA THR A 75 7.70 -18.29 -1.42
C THR A 75 8.66 -17.80 -0.34
N ILE A 76 8.16 -16.97 0.57
CA ILE A 76 8.86 -16.56 1.79
C ILE A 76 7.86 -16.67 2.94
N THR A 77 8.18 -17.44 3.97
CA THR A 77 7.26 -17.69 5.09
C THR A 77 8.02 -17.57 6.40
N SER A 78 7.53 -16.74 7.32
CA SER A 78 8.07 -16.67 8.68
C SER A 78 7.74 -17.95 9.45
N GLY A 79 8.51 -18.26 10.50
CA GLY A 79 8.12 -19.30 11.46
C GLY A 79 6.77 -19.03 12.14
N GLY A 80 6.25 -20.06 12.82
CA GLY A 80 4.94 -20.03 13.51
C GLY A 80 3.81 -20.62 12.69
N ASN A 81 2.71 -21.02 13.36
CA ASN A 81 1.53 -21.58 12.72
C ASN A 81 0.24 -20.98 13.32
N PRO A 82 -0.50 -20.14 12.58
CA PRO A 82 -0.22 -19.64 11.23
C PRO A 82 0.92 -18.62 11.18
N PRO A 83 1.63 -18.48 10.04
CA PRO A 83 2.74 -17.53 9.90
C PRO A 83 2.26 -16.07 10.09
N ALA A 84 3.14 -15.23 10.65
CA ALA A 84 2.89 -13.80 10.81
C ALA A 84 3.18 -13.01 9.53
N PHE A 85 4.14 -13.49 8.72
CA PHE A 85 4.52 -12.96 7.42
C PHE A 85 4.58 -14.07 6.37
N SER A 86 3.96 -13.88 5.21
CA SER A 86 4.09 -14.79 4.07
C SER A 86 3.96 -14.09 2.72
N LEU A 87 4.78 -14.51 1.75
CA LEU A 87 4.67 -14.22 0.33
C LEU A 87 4.48 -15.54 -0.43
N THR A 88 3.42 -15.65 -1.22
CA THR A 88 3.10 -16.82 -2.04
C THR A 88 3.43 -16.57 -3.52
N PRO A 89 3.50 -17.62 -4.38
CA PRO A 89 3.96 -17.48 -5.76
C PRO A 89 3.02 -16.64 -6.65
N ASP A 90 1.73 -16.56 -6.28
CA ASP A 90 0.73 -15.70 -6.90
C ASP A 90 0.82 -14.23 -6.45
N GLY A 91 1.82 -13.88 -5.64
CA GLY A 91 2.10 -12.51 -5.20
C GLY A 91 1.31 -12.05 -3.99
N LYS A 92 0.54 -12.93 -3.32
CA LYS A 92 -0.18 -12.55 -2.10
C LYS A 92 0.81 -12.36 -0.94
N LEU A 93 0.83 -11.13 -0.43
CA LEU A 93 1.55 -10.75 0.78
C LEU A 93 0.60 -10.74 1.98
N THR A 94 0.96 -11.42 3.07
CA THR A 94 0.27 -11.36 4.37
C THR A 94 1.25 -10.89 5.42
N ALA A 95 0.88 -9.88 6.21
CA ALA A 95 1.65 -9.39 7.34
C ALA A 95 0.69 -8.95 8.46
N LYS A 96 0.78 -9.58 9.64
CA LYS A 96 -0.19 -9.37 10.74
C LYS A 96 0.10 -8.17 11.65
N ASN A 97 1.35 -7.74 11.70
CA ASN A 97 1.81 -6.64 12.56
C ASN A 97 2.83 -5.79 11.78
N ALA A 98 2.40 -5.29 10.62
CA ALA A 98 3.24 -4.47 9.76
C ALA A 98 3.22 -3.01 10.23
N ASP A 99 4.42 -2.44 10.40
CA ASP A 99 4.62 -0.99 10.49
C ASP A 99 5.25 -0.53 9.17
N ILE A 100 4.56 0.35 8.44
CA ILE A 100 4.96 0.82 7.11
C ILE A 100 5.10 2.33 7.17
N SER A 101 6.34 2.80 7.22
CA SER A 101 6.68 4.22 7.21
C SER A 101 6.70 4.83 5.80
N GLY A 102 6.68 3.99 4.77
CA GLY A 102 6.72 4.39 3.38
C GLY A 102 5.34 4.62 2.76
N HIS A 103 5.34 5.11 1.51
CA HIS A 103 4.13 5.26 0.72
C HIS A 103 3.53 3.90 0.31
N ILE A 104 2.22 3.77 0.40
CA ILE A 104 1.47 2.61 -0.08
C ILE A 104 0.60 3.05 -1.27
N ASN A 105 0.84 2.45 -2.44
CA ASN A 105 -0.01 2.63 -3.62
C ASN A 105 -0.83 1.35 -3.85
N ALA A 106 -2.17 1.47 -3.86
CA ALA A 106 -3.06 0.35 -4.11
C ALA A 106 -4.17 0.76 -5.07
N VAL A 107 -4.48 -0.11 -6.05
CA VAL A 107 -5.61 0.10 -6.98
C VAL A 107 -6.95 -0.12 -6.26
N SER A 108 -6.97 -1.03 -5.29
CA SER A 108 -8.12 -1.31 -4.44
C SER A 108 -7.66 -1.86 -3.09
N GLY A 109 -8.54 -1.78 -2.09
CA GLY A 109 -8.27 -2.26 -0.74
C GLY A 109 -9.47 -2.10 0.17
N SER A 110 -9.39 -2.68 1.36
CA SER A 110 -10.38 -2.51 2.42
C SER A 110 -9.65 -2.30 3.75
N PHE A 111 -10.17 -1.38 4.56
CA PHE A 111 -9.70 -1.09 5.90
C PHE A 111 -10.88 -1.30 6.85
N THR A 112 -10.70 -2.11 7.89
CA THR A 112 -11.75 -2.42 8.88
C THR A 112 -11.57 -1.69 10.20
N GLY A 113 -10.44 -1.00 10.39
CA GLY A 113 -10.08 -0.27 11.58
C GLY A 113 -10.14 1.25 11.39
N GLU A 114 -9.50 1.95 12.32
CA GLU A 114 -9.37 3.40 12.27
C GLU A 114 -8.35 3.83 11.20
N ILE A 115 -8.68 4.89 10.46
CA ILE A 115 -7.77 5.56 9.54
C ILE A 115 -7.46 6.94 10.12
N ASN A 116 -6.29 7.05 10.76
CA ASN A 116 -5.78 8.30 11.28
C ASN A 116 -4.88 8.96 10.24
N ALA A 117 -5.30 10.09 9.69
CA ALA A 117 -4.57 10.83 8.67
C ALA A 117 -4.63 12.34 8.93
N THR A 118 -3.52 13.04 8.64
CA THR A 118 -3.49 14.51 8.68
C THR A 118 -4.40 15.13 7.61
N SER A 119 -4.55 14.45 6.47
CA SER A 119 -5.43 14.87 5.37
C SER A 119 -5.77 13.70 4.45
N GLY A 120 -6.94 13.72 3.82
CA GLY A 120 -7.35 12.74 2.81
C GLY A 120 -8.19 13.37 1.70
N LYS A 121 -8.09 12.83 0.48
CA LYS A 121 -8.95 13.18 -0.65
C LYS A 121 -9.67 11.94 -1.13
N PHE A 122 -10.98 12.04 -1.25
CA PHE A 122 -11.83 10.96 -1.72
C PHE A 122 -12.56 11.43 -2.97
N SER A 123 -12.39 10.71 -4.08
CA SER A 123 -13.13 10.92 -5.31
C SER A 123 -14.14 9.79 -5.47
N GLY A 124 -15.38 10.02 -5.03
CA GLY A 124 -16.43 9.01 -5.06
C GLY A 124 -17.49 9.25 -3.99
N VAL A 125 -18.30 8.21 -3.76
CA VAL A 125 -19.29 8.20 -2.69
C VAL A 125 -18.59 7.87 -1.39
N ILE A 126 -18.74 8.75 -0.41
CA ILE A 126 -18.32 8.50 0.96
C ILE A 126 -19.59 8.22 1.76
N GLU A 127 -19.78 6.97 2.17
CA GLU A 127 -20.81 6.60 3.13
C GLU A 127 -20.17 6.57 4.52
N ALA A 128 -20.61 7.48 5.38
CA ALA A 128 -20.15 7.57 6.75
C ALA A 128 -21.35 7.69 7.68
N ARG A 129 -21.26 7.06 8.86
CA ARG A 129 -22.31 7.17 9.90
C ARG A 129 -22.41 8.60 10.46
N GLU A 130 -21.28 9.29 10.55
CA GLU A 130 -21.18 10.65 11.09
C GLU A 130 -19.96 11.37 10.48
N PHE A 131 -20.08 12.69 10.27
CA PHE A 131 -18.96 13.59 9.97
C PHE A 131 -18.86 14.61 11.10
N VAL A 132 -17.67 14.76 11.68
CA VAL A 132 -17.39 15.67 12.79
C VAL A 132 -16.33 16.66 12.31
N GLY A 133 -16.67 17.94 12.16
CA GLY A 133 -15.82 18.92 11.44
C GLY A 133 -16.63 19.83 10.51
N ASP A 134 -15.95 20.68 9.74
CA ASP A 134 -16.58 21.49 8.69
C ASP A 134 -16.84 20.67 7.43
N ILE A 135 -18.03 20.83 6.87
CA ILE A 135 -18.43 20.11 5.65
C ILE A 135 -18.89 21.15 4.63
N CYS A 136 -18.00 21.61 3.77
CA CYS A 136 -18.28 22.66 2.78
C CYS A 136 -18.91 22.11 1.47
N GLY A 137 -19.85 21.16 1.56
CA GLY A 137 -20.48 20.54 0.40
C GLY A 137 -21.28 21.54 -0.44
N SER A 138 -20.75 21.96 -1.59
CA SER A 138 -21.39 22.85 -2.58
C SER A 138 -22.36 22.08 -3.48
N LYS A 139 -23.53 22.68 -3.77
CA LYS A 139 -24.58 22.09 -4.60
C LYS A 139 -24.73 22.87 -5.90
N VAL A 140 -24.62 22.19 -7.05
CA VAL A 140 -24.94 22.78 -8.36
C VAL A 140 -26.45 22.79 -8.53
N MET A 141 -26.97 23.94 -8.94
CA MET A 141 -28.39 24.15 -9.17
C MET A 141 -28.67 24.04 -10.67
N GLN A 142 -29.82 23.49 -11.04
CA GLN A 142 -30.25 23.53 -12.44
C GLN A 142 -30.44 24.99 -12.86
N GLY A 143 -29.86 25.38 -13.99
CA GLY A 143 -30.02 26.73 -14.55
C GLY A 143 -31.46 27.00 -14.97
N VAL A 144 -31.84 28.28 -14.96
CA VAL A 144 -33.15 28.75 -15.45
C VAL A 144 -32.95 29.60 -16.68
N SER A 145 -33.87 29.51 -17.65
CA SER A 145 -33.86 30.33 -18.86
C SER A 145 -35.05 31.26 -18.84
N ILE A 146 -34.77 32.56 -18.96
CA ILE A 146 -35.77 33.61 -19.15
C ILE A 146 -35.99 33.77 -20.66
N ARG A 147 -37.23 33.71 -21.13
CA ARG A 147 -37.53 33.67 -22.58
C ARG A 147 -38.27 34.89 -23.11
N GLU A 148 -38.89 35.68 -22.25
CA GLU A 148 -39.75 36.81 -22.63
C GLU A 148 -39.62 38.00 -21.66
N THR A 149 -40.13 39.16 -22.06
CA THR A 149 -40.13 40.37 -21.22
C THR A 149 -41.02 40.15 -19.99
N ASN A 150 -40.48 40.41 -18.80
CA ASN A 150 -41.11 40.17 -17.49
C ASN A 150 -41.26 38.68 -17.10
N ASP A 151 -40.53 37.76 -17.73
CA ASP A 151 -40.50 36.34 -17.32
C ASP A 151 -39.62 36.17 -16.07
N GLU A 152 -40.23 35.77 -14.96
CA GLU A 152 -39.56 35.54 -13.68
C GLU A 152 -39.32 34.04 -13.46
N ARG A 153 -38.06 33.66 -13.25
CA ARG A 153 -37.67 32.26 -13.03
C ARG A 153 -36.79 32.15 -11.79
N SER A 154 -37.03 31.10 -11.02
CA SER A 154 -36.23 30.78 -9.84
C SER A 154 -35.85 29.31 -9.84
N THR A 155 -34.63 29.05 -9.38
CA THR A 155 -34.16 27.72 -8.99
C THR A 155 -33.70 27.83 -7.56
N SER A 156 -33.87 26.79 -6.77
CA SER A 156 -33.50 26.79 -5.36
C SER A 156 -32.76 25.52 -5.01
N THR A 157 -31.84 25.65 -4.08
CA THR A 157 -31.08 24.53 -3.55
C THR A 157 -30.93 24.71 -2.07
N ARG A 158 -30.99 23.60 -1.36
CA ARG A 158 -30.80 23.58 0.08
C ARG A 158 -29.41 23.04 0.36
N TYR A 159 -28.59 23.86 0.98
CA TYR A 159 -27.43 23.39 1.74
C TYR A 159 -27.88 23.14 3.17
N THR A 160 -27.53 21.97 3.72
CA THR A 160 -27.73 21.64 5.13
C THR A 160 -26.35 21.49 5.73
N ASP A 161 -25.98 22.36 6.67
CA ASP A 161 -24.73 22.22 7.42
C ASP A 161 -24.86 21.02 8.36
N SER A 162 -24.00 20.02 8.18
CA SER A 162 -23.93 18.84 9.05
C SER A 162 -22.70 18.86 9.97
N ALA A 163 -22.01 20.00 10.09
CA ALA A 163 -20.87 20.18 10.97
C ALA A 163 -21.25 20.19 12.46
N THR A 164 -20.40 19.59 13.29
CA THR A 164 -20.57 19.55 14.75
C THR A 164 -19.86 20.71 15.49
N TYR A 165 -18.98 21.46 14.82
CA TYR A 165 -18.28 22.61 15.40
C TYR A 165 -18.95 23.93 14.99
N GLN A 166 -19.18 24.81 15.99
CA GLN A 166 -19.76 26.15 15.82
C GLN A 166 -18.70 27.16 15.37
N ILE A 167 -18.23 27.02 14.13
CA ILE A 167 -17.39 28.04 13.49
C ILE A 167 -18.22 28.88 12.50
N GLY A 168 -17.75 30.08 12.18
CA GLY A 168 -18.36 30.87 11.12
C GLY A 168 -18.38 30.10 9.80
N LYS A 169 -19.57 29.92 9.23
CA LYS A 169 -19.76 29.23 7.95
C LYS A 169 -19.97 30.26 6.86
N THR A 170 -19.31 30.08 5.72
CA THR A 170 -19.48 30.92 4.55
C THR A 170 -20.19 30.12 3.48
N ILE A 171 -21.38 30.59 3.06
CA ILE A 171 -22.11 30.04 1.92
C ILE A 171 -21.87 30.98 0.73
N THR A 172 -21.25 30.47 -0.32
CA THR A 172 -21.06 31.21 -1.58
C THR A 172 -22.12 30.78 -2.58
N VAL A 173 -22.94 31.73 -3.03
CA VAL A 173 -23.93 31.51 -4.08
C VAL A 173 -23.43 32.20 -5.34
N MET A 174 -23.42 31.48 -6.47
CA MET A 174 -23.03 32.01 -7.77
C MET A 174 -24.18 31.78 -8.75
N ALA A 175 -24.66 32.86 -9.37
CA ALA A 175 -25.65 32.81 -10.42
C ALA A 175 -24.99 33.34 -11.70
N ASN A 176 -25.07 32.56 -12.79
CA ASN A 176 -24.60 32.99 -14.10
C ASN A 176 -25.79 33.43 -14.93
N CYS A 177 -25.68 34.59 -15.57
CA CYS A 177 -26.76 35.21 -16.32
C CYS A 177 -26.28 35.52 -17.73
N GLU A 178 -27.00 35.01 -18.73
CA GLU A 178 -26.69 35.19 -20.14
C GLU A 178 -27.95 35.67 -20.87
N ARG A 179 -27.84 36.77 -21.62
CA ARG A 179 -28.93 37.32 -22.41
C ARG A 179 -28.65 37.13 -23.90
N ASN A 180 -29.41 36.26 -24.54
CA ASN A 180 -29.32 36.01 -25.98
C ASN A 180 -30.34 36.87 -26.75
N GLY A 181 -30.06 38.17 -26.88
CA GLY A 181 -30.88 39.17 -27.60
C GLY A 181 -31.88 39.95 -26.71
N GLY A 182 -32.42 41.08 -27.22
CA GLY A 182 -33.35 41.97 -26.50
C GLY A 182 -32.70 43.16 -25.77
N SER A 183 -33.52 44.03 -25.15
CA SER A 183 -33.11 45.20 -24.35
C SER A 183 -33.72 45.12 -22.93
N GLY A 184 -33.04 45.65 -21.91
CA GLY A 184 -33.46 45.60 -20.49
C GLY A 184 -32.43 44.94 -19.56
N ALA A 185 -32.51 45.22 -18.26
CA ALA A 185 -31.55 44.71 -17.26
C ALA A 185 -31.89 43.29 -16.78
N ILE A 186 -30.87 42.50 -16.39
CA ILE A 186 -31.11 41.22 -15.71
C ILE A 186 -31.03 41.46 -14.21
N THR A 187 -32.13 41.18 -13.50
CA THR A 187 -32.14 41.28 -12.04
C THR A 187 -31.93 39.90 -11.43
N VAL A 188 -30.87 39.77 -10.62
CA VAL A 188 -30.59 38.56 -9.86
C VAL A 188 -30.95 38.78 -8.41
N THR A 189 -31.80 37.92 -7.89
CA THR A 189 -32.20 37.93 -6.49
C THR A 189 -31.71 36.65 -5.82
N ILE A 190 -30.82 36.80 -4.84
CA ILE A 190 -30.36 35.71 -3.99
C ILE A 190 -31.09 35.84 -2.66
N ASN A 191 -31.88 34.83 -2.34
CA ASN A 191 -32.55 34.71 -1.06
C ASN A 191 -31.90 33.58 -0.25
N ILE A 192 -31.32 33.92 0.89
CA ILE A 192 -30.80 32.95 1.85
C ILE A 192 -31.64 33.09 3.12
N ASN A 193 -32.56 32.15 3.34
CA ASN A 193 -33.38 32.08 4.55
C ASN A 193 -34.15 33.39 4.86
N GLY A 194 -34.76 34.01 3.84
CA GLY A 194 -35.52 35.26 3.98
C GLY A 194 -34.68 36.53 3.93
N GLN A 195 -33.35 36.41 3.99
CA GLN A 195 -32.44 37.53 3.72
C GLN A 195 -32.23 37.63 2.22
N VAL A 196 -32.78 38.70 1.65
CA VAL A 196 -32.75 38.95 0.21
C VAL A 196 -31.66 39.96 -0.10
N LYS A 197 -30.82 39.61 -1.08
CA LYS A 197 -29.94 40.57 -1.75
C LYS A 197 -30.22 40.53 -3.23
N THR A 198 -30.41 41.71 -3.80
CA THR A 198 -30.70 41.89 -5.23
C THR A 198 -29.56 42.68 -5.85
N ALA A 199 -29.16 42.27 -7.05
CA ALA A 199 -28.22 42.99 -7.88
C ALA A 199 -28.76 43.06 -9.30
N GLU A 200 -28.57 44.22 -9.93
CA GLU A 200 -28.82 44.42 -11.35
C GLU A 200 -27.52 44.18 -12.11
N VAL A 201 -27.59 43.36 -13.17
CA VAL A 201 -26.46 42.95 -14.02
C VAL A 201 -26.66 43.47 -15.44
#